data_AF-A0A384JHX1-F1
#
_entry.id   AF-A0A384JHX1-F1
#
_cell.length_a   1.000
_cell.length_b   1.000
_cell.length_c   1.000
_cell.angle_alpha   90.00
_cell.angle_beta   90.00
_cell.angle_gamma   90.00
#
_symmetry.space_group_name_H-M   'P 1'
#
loop_
_entity.id
_entity.type
_entity.pdbx_description
1 polymer ?
#
loop_
_entity_poly.entity_id
_entity_poly.type
_entity_poly.pdbx_seq_one_letter_code
_entity_poly.pdbx_strand_id
1 'polypeptide(L)'
;MRNDCNANTHEYFDGTTYILQANCGIPANTEITRRFSYSNDYKSRRLQFMETDKLDCKCNLCIRGNLGPIGDLRERMLSVHIYNHKPRANKEQLTKQLTIDNKVVTDLSYNGFGYDCPGLRSVYMSIFSDQFDLDSRTKTLDYKESLRLLLTVYYFIDQVACPAPSPEERIKVLYFLIVIASSTKDSRFKVSNIVLTMRKFIYHWRLQLAHYSEQLGGPNTKIAIFHRSAFKKDLEAGYIPVSKDKDALVKDLNGWFKLLDLDEITSEQIFRTQRSYRIYREIIS
;
A
#
# COMPACT_ATOMS: atom_id res chain seq x y z
N MET A 1 6.69 -27.33 1.78
CA MET A 1 5.48 -26.49 1.90
C MET A 1 4.77 -26.45 0.56
N ARG A 2 3.43 -26.52 0.56
CA ARG A 2 2.65 -26.42 -0.68
C ARG A 2 2.58 -24.98 -1.21
N ASN A 3 2.30 -24.86 -2.50
CA ASN A 3 1.98 -23.58 -3.13
C ASN A 3 0.58 -23.10 -2.72
N ASP A 4 0.47 -21.82 -2.38
CA ASP A 4 -0.79 -21.09 -2.35
C ASP A 4 -0.55 -19.71 -2.94
N CYS A 5 -1.38 -19.29 -3.92
CA CYS A 5 -1.22 -17.97 -4.53
C CYS A 5 -1.51 -16.84 -3.54
N ASN A 6 -2.24 -17.11 -2.46
CA ASN A 6 -2.47 -16.21 -1.34
C ASN A 6 -1.84 -16.77 -0.06
N ALA A 7 -0.55 -17.08 -0.14
CA ALA A 7 0.22 -17.69 0.93
C ALA A 7 0.15 -16.94 2.27
N ASN A 8 0.16 -17.69 3.36
CA ASN A 8 0.23 -17.15 4.72
C ASN A 8 1.66 -16.88 5.21
N THR A 9 2.67 -17.21 4.40
CA THR A 9 4.06 -16.85 4.62
C THR A 9 4.60 -15.98 3.49
N HIS A 10 5.68 -15.27 3.79
CA HIS A 10 6.55 -14.63 2.80
C HIS A 10 7.99 -15.13 3.01
N GLU A 11 8.75 -15.12 1.93
CA GLU A 11 10.13 -15.59 1.90
C GLU A 11 11.06 -14.53 1.32
N TYR A 12 12.26 -14.42 1.87
CA TYR A 12 13.31 -13.53 1.40
C TYR A 12 14.68 -14.08 1.81
N PHE A 13 15.73 -13.45 1.29
CA PHE A 13 17.11 -13.76 1.64
C PHE A 13 17.75 -12.59 2.38
N ASP A 14 18.36 -12.86 3.54
CA ASP A 14 19.28 -11.93 4.21
C ASP A 14 20.71 -12.44 4.02
N GLY A 15 21.39 -11.86 3.02
CA GLY A 15 22.67 -12.36 2.52
C GLY A 15 22.51 -13.78 1.96
N THR A 16 23.10 -14.76 2.64
CA THR A 16 23.00 -16.19 2.27
C THR A 16 21.93 -16.94 3.08
N THR A 17 21.27 -16.28 4.03
CA THR A 17 20.27 -16.90 4.90
C THR A 17 18.90 -16.83 4.24
N TYR A 18 18.28 -17.99 4.00
CA TYR A 18 16.88 -18.07 3.58
C TYR A 18 15.97 -17.91 4.80
N ILE A 19 15.07 -16.94 4.76
CA ILE A 19 14.13 -16.65 5.83
C ILE A 19 12.71 -16.85 5.33
N LEU A 20 11.93 -17.56 6.15
CA LEU A 20 10.50 -17.76 5.95
C LEU A 20 9.76 -17.21 7.18
N GLN A 21 8.85 -16.28 6.96
CA GLN A 21 8.15 -15.59 8.03
C GLN A 21 6.66 -15.49 7.75
N ALA A 22 5.85 -15.51 8.81
CA ALA A 22 4.40 -15.37 8.69
C ALA A 22 4.04 -13.99 8.09
N ASN A 23 3.25 -13.99 7.03
CA ASN A 23 2.73 -12.77 6.39
C ASN A 23 1.45 -12.25 7.10
N CYS A 24 0.78 -13.13 7.84
CA CYS A 24 -0.42 -12.79 8.60
C CYS A 24 -0.47 -13.59 9.92
N GLY A 25 -1.51 -13.35 10.73
CA GLY A 25 -1.74 -14.17 11.91
C GLY A 25 -2.20 -15.55 11.45
N ILE A 26 -1.43 -16.60 11.74
CA ILE A 26 -1.72 -17.98 11.35
C ILE A 26 -2.31 -18.72 12.56
N PRO A 27 -3.59 -19.12 12.54
CA PRO A 27 -4.17 -19.90 13.62
C PRO A 27 -3.45 -21.24 13.80
N ALA A 28 -3.46 -21.76 15.03
CA ALA A 28 -2.94 -23.11 15.31
C ALA A 28 -3.59 -24.15 14.38
N ASN A 29 -2.82 -25.16 13.97
CA ASN A 29 -3.25 -26.22 13.04
C ASN A 29 -3.60 -25.73 11.61
N THR A 30 -3.28 -24.49 11.25
CA THR A 30 -3.36 -24.04 9.86
C THR A 30 -2.10 -24.43 9.10
N GLU A 31 -2.26 -25.02 7.91
CA GLU A 31 -1.11 -25.39 7.08
C GLU A 31 -0.31 -24.15 6.66
N ILE A 32 1.02 -24.25 6.76
CA ILE A 32 1.95 -23.21 6.31
C ILE A 32 2.12 -23.32 4.78
N THR A 33 1.76 -22.25 4.08
CA THR A 33 1.77 -22.20 2.61
C THR A 33 2.76 -21.14 2.13
N ARG A 34 3.42 -21.39 0.98
CA ARG A 34 4.32 -20.43 0.34
C ARG A 34 3.82 -20.07 -1.06
N ARG A 35 4.20 -18.89 -1.56
CA ARG A 35 3.80 -18.40 -2.88
C ARG A 35 4.91 -18.64 -3.89
N PHE A 36 4.65 -19.44 -4.93
CA PHE A 36 5.67 -19.79 -5.92
C PHE A 36 5.77 -18.76 -7.06
N SER A 37 4.69 -18.02 -7.32
CA SER A 37 4.63 -16.97 -8.36
C SER A 37 4.24 -15.64 -7.76
N TYR A 38 5.06 -14.60 -7.96
CA TYR A 38 4.77 -13.23 -7.53
C TYR A 38 3.85 -12.45 -8.47
N SER A 39 3.38 -13.07 -9.56
CA SER A 39 2.43 -12.40 -10.46
C SER A 39 1.05 -12.29 -9.81
N ASN A 40 0.43 -11.11 -9.85
CA ASN A 40 -0.96 -10.92 -9.42
C ASN A 40 -1.97 -11.22 -10.53
N ASP A 41 -1.53 -11.33 -11.80
CA ASP A 41 -2.38 -11.70 -12.93
C ASP A 41 -2.58 -13.22 -13.01
N TYR A 42 -3.85 -13.65 -13.15
CA TYR A 42 -4.20 -15.06 -13.18
C TYR A 42 -3.57 -15.81 -14.37
N LYS A 43 -3.60 -15.22 -15.57
CA LYS A 43 -3.09 -15.88 -16.78
C LYS A 43 -1.58 -16.03 -16.70
N SER A 44 -0.86 -14.98 -16.28
CA SER A 44 0.59 -15.01 -16.08
C SER A 44 1.00 -16.01 -15.00
N ARG A 45 0.30 -16.06 -13.85
CA ARG A 45 0.57 -17.09 -12.83
C ARG A 45 0.36 -18.50 -13.37
N ARG A 46 -0.77 -18.75 -14.04
CA ARG A 46 -1.12 -20.08 -14.56
C ARG A 46 -0.11 -20.53 -15.61
N LEU A 47 0.31 -19.62 -16.49
CA LEU A 47 1.34 -19.88 -17.48
C LEU A 47 2.66 -20.28 -16.80
N GLN A 48 3.13 -19.49 -15.82
CA GLN A 48 4.34 -19.81 -15.05
C GLN A 48 4.26 -21.19 -14.38
N PHE A 49 3.15 -21.52 -13.72
CA PHE A 49 3.00 -22.81 -13.06
C PHE A 49 2.99 -23.99 -14.04
N MET A 50 2.32 -23.84 -15.18
CA MET A 50 2.23 -24.91 -16.18
C MET A 50 3.54 -25.10 -16.95
N GLU A 51 4.20 -24.01 -17.32
CA GLU A 51 5.40 -24.05 -18.17
C GLU A 51 6.66 -24.34 -17.37
N THR A 52 6.86 -23.62 -16.27
CA THR A 52 8.10 -23.66 -15.47
C THR A 52 8.02 -24.72 -14.37
N ASP A 53 6.96 -24.68 -13.56
CA ASP A 53 6.90 -25.45 -12.32
C ASP A 53 6.24 -26.83 -12.47
N LYS A 54 5.69 -27.12 -13.67
CA LYS A 54 4.87 -28.30 -13.97
C LYS A 54 3.80 -28.57 -12.90
N LEU A 55 3.20 -27.48 -12.39
CA LEU A 55 2.28 -27.46 -11.27
C LEU A 55 0.88 -27.04 -11.75
N ASP A 56 -0.13 -27.81 -11.38
CA ASP A 56 -1.54 -27.41 -11.52
C ASP A 56 -2.05 -26.92 -10.16
N CYS A 57 -1.91 -25.61 -9.90
CA CYS A 57 -2.24 -25.03 -8.60
C CYS A 57 -3.75 -25.09 -8.31
N LYS A 58 -4.12 -25.74 -7.20
CA LYS A 58 -5.51 -25.89 -6.72
C LYS A 58 -5.86 -25.02 -5.51
N CYS A 59 -5.11 -23.96 -5.25
CA CYS A 59 -5.48 -23.03 -4.18
C CYS A 59 -6.82 -22.34 -4.45
N ASN A 60 -7.48 -21.84 -3.40
CA ASN A 60 -8.79 -21.19 -3.49
C ASN A 60 -8.81 -20.05 -4.53
N LEU A 61 -7.72 -19.30 -4.67
CA LEU A 61 -7.61 -18.24 -5.67
C LEU A 61 -7.57 -18.79 -7.10
N CYS A 62 -6.86 -19.89 -7.33
CA CYS A 62 -6.80 -20.52 -8.66
C CYS A 62 -8.11 -21.20 -9.05
N ILE A 63 -8.85 -21.75 -8.09
CA ILE A 63 -10.19 -22.32 -8.30
C ILE A 63 -11.17 -21.25 -8.78
N ARG A 64 -11.10 -20.05 -8.20
CA ARG A 64 -11.95 -18.90 -8.61
C ARG A 64 -11.65 -18.39 -10.02
N GLY A 65 -10.52 -18.76 -10.62
CA GLY A 65 -10.18 -18.37 -11.99
C GLY A 65 -9.70 -16.92 -12.14
N ASN A 66 -9.95 -16.32 -13.31
CA ASN A 66 -9.59 -14.93 -13.57
C ASN A 66 -10.63 -13.99 -12.94
N LEU A 67 -10.22 -13.24 -11.92
CA LEU A 67 -11.05 -12.25 -11.23
C LEU A 67 -10.94 -10.84 -11.81
N GLY A 68 -10.02 -10.62 -12.76
CA GLY A 68 -9.84 -9.32 -13.41
C GLY A 68 -10.61 -9.19 -14.73
N PRO A 69 -10.55 -8.03 -15.39
CA PRO A 69 -11.15 -7.81 -16.70
C PRO A 69 -10.59 -8.77 -17.76
N ILE A 70 -11.29 -8.87 -18.89
CA ILE A 70 -10.86 -9.58 -20.10
C ILE A 70 -10.85 -8.63 -21.32
N GLY A 71 -10.29 -9.09 -22.43
CA GLY A 71 -10.22 -8.32 -23.69
C GLY A 71 -9.49 -6.98 -23.54
N ASP A 72 -9.94 -5.98 -24.28
CA ASP A 72 -9.31 -4.67 -24.39
C ASP A 72 -9.14 -3.95 -23.05
N LEU A 73 -10.08 -4.10 -22.12
CA LEU A 73 -9.97 -3.48 -20.79
C LEU A 73 -8.81 -4.11 -19.99
N ARG A 74 -8.59 -5.42 -20.14
CA ARG A 74 -7.43 -6.09 -19.54
C ARG A 74 -6.14 -5.60 -20.15
N GLU A 75 -6.08 -5.48 -21.47
CA GLU A 75 -4.88 -5.02 -22.17
C GLU A 75 -4.52 -3.59 -21.76
N ARG A 76 -5.51 -2.70 -21.68
CA ARG A 76 -5.31 -1.34 -21.19
C ARG A 76 -4.84 -1.32 -19.74
N MET A 77 -5.45 -2.13 -18.86
CA MET A 77 -5.02 -2.25 -17.46
C MET A 77 -3.57 -2.72 -17.33
N LEU A 78 -3.16 -3.73 -18.11
CA LEU A 78 -1.79 -4.22 -18.10
C LEU A 78 -0.80 -3.26 -18.78
N SER A 79 -1.29 -2.37 -19.65
CA SER A 79 -0.49 -1.33 -20.29
C SER A 79 -0.19 -0.14 -19.38
N VAL A 80 -0.96 0.06 -18.31
CA VAL A 80 -0.65 1.06 -17.27
C VAL A 80 0.71 0.70 -16.68
N HIS A 81 1.71 1.50 -17.01
CA HIS A 81 3.09 1.10 -16.91
C HIS A 81 3.61 1.03 -15.46
N ILE A 82 3.88 -0.18 -14.97
CA ILE A 82 4.69 -0.39 -13.76
C ILE A 82 6.15 0.09 -13.96
N TYR A 83 6.62 0.32 -15.21
CA TYR A 83 8.04 0.52 -15.52
C TYR A 83 8.43 1.57 -16.59
N ASN A 84 7.54 2.48 -16.99
CA ASN A 84 7.91 3.59 -17.88
C ASN A 84 7.88 4.95 -17.19
N HIS A 85 8.14 4.99 -15.88
CA HIS A 85 8.57 6.23 -15.26
C HIS A 85 9.81 6.71 -16.02
N LYS A 86 9.65 7.78 -16.80
CA LYS A 86 10.75 8.51 -17.43
C LYS A 86 10.97 9.72 -16.55
N PRO A 87 11.89 9.65 -15.56
CA PRO A 87 12.23 10.82 -14.78
C PRO A 87 12.56 11.94 -15.77
N ARG A 88 12.00 13.14 -15.54
CA ARG A 88 12.11 14.31 -16.44
C ARG A 88 11.23 14.31 -17.71
N ALA A 89 10.22 13.43 -17.80
CA ALA A 89 9.17 13.60 -18.81
C ALA A 89 8.57 15.02 -18.72
N ASN A 90 8.25 15.62 -19.86
CA ASN A 90 7.63 16.95 -19.88
C ASN A 90 6.27 16.90 -19.16
N LYS A 91 5.91 17.96 -18.43
CA LYS A 91 4.64 18.12 -17.72
C LYS A 91 3.44 17.74 -18.59
N GLU A 92 3.41 18.14 -19.86
CA GLU A 92 2.31 17.81 -20.77
C GLU A 92 2.22 16.31 -21.08
N GLN A 93 3.35 15.63 -21.24
CA GLN A 93 3.38 14.18 -21.48
C GLN A 93 2.86 13.43 -20.24
N LEU A 94 3.27 13.89 -19.05
CA LEU A 94 2.83 13.34 -17.77
C LEU A 94 1.32 13.51 -17.58
N THR A 95 0.78 14.71 -17.85
CA THR A 95 -0.68 14.97 -17.79
C THR A 95 -1.46 14.11 -18.78
N LYS A 96 -0.95 13.92 -20.01
CA LYS A 96 -1.58 13.03 -21.00
C LYS A 96 -1.59 11.58 -20.53
N GLN A 97 -0.47 11.09 -20.00
CA GLN A 97 -0.37 9.74 -19.47
C GLN A 97 -1.33 9.52 -18.29
N LEU A 98 -1.33 10.44 -17.31
CA LEU A 98 -2.26 10.40 -16.18
C LEU A 98 -3.72 10.39 -16.62
N THR A 99 -4.08 11.14 -17.66
CA THR A 99 -5.45 11.12 -18.22
C THR A 99 -5.81 9.73 -18.74
N ILE A 100 -4.90 9.08 -19.45
CA ILE A 100 -5.10 7.72 -19.98
C ILE A 100 -5.24 6.71 -18.84
N ASP A 101 -4.34 6.76 -17.87
CA ASP A 101 -4.30 5.79 -16.78
C ASP A 101 -5.50 5.96 -15.82
N ASN A 102 -5.91 7.19 -15.53
CA ASN A 102 -7.14 7.42 -14.76
C ASN A 102 -8.39 6.92 -15.49
N LYS A 103 -8.42 6.99 -16.83
CA LYS A 103 -9.53 6.43 -17.61
C LYS A 103 -9.65 4.92 -17.42
N VAL A 104 -8.53 4.20 -17.26
CA VAL A 104 -8.55 2.76 -16.95
C VAL A 104 -9.26 2.49 -15.62
N VAL A 105 -8.98 3.27 -14.58
CA VAL A 105 -9.63 3.13 -13.27
C VAL A 105 -11.14 3.41 -13.38
N THR A 106 -11.53 4.48 -14.08
CA THR A 106 -12.94 4.80 -14.33
C THR A 106 -13.65 3.69 -15.09
N ASP A 107 -13.03 3.17 -16.15
CA ASP A 107 -13.61 2.10 -16.96
C ASP A 107 -13.75 0.81 -16.15
N LEU A 108 -12.79 0.46 -15.29
CA LEU A 108 -12.89 -0.67 -14.37
C LEU A 108 -14.10 -0.51 -13.45
N SER A 109 -14.24 0.65 -12.81
CA SER A 109 -15.38 0.93 -11.94
C SER A 109 -16.71 0.86 -12.69
N TYR A 110 -16.79 1.41 -13.90
CA TYR A 110 -18.00 1.37 -14.74
C TYR A 110 -18.40 -0.06 -15.12
N ASN A 111 -17.42 -0.94 -15.31
CA ASN A 111 -17.64 -2.36 -15.60
C ASN A 111 -17.84 -3.22 -14.32
N GLY A 112 -18.05 -2.59 -13.16
CA GLY A 112 -18.37 -3.28 -11.91
C GLY A 112 -17.17 -3.90 -11.19
N PHE A 113 -15.93 -3.56 -11.57
CA PHE A 113 -14.74 -4.02 -10.85
C PHE A 113 -14.49 -3.14 -9.62
N GLY A 114 -14.44 -3.77 -8.45
CA GLY A 114 -14.15 -3.12 -7.17
C GLY A 114 -12.66 -3.07 -6.82
N TYR A 115 -12.36 -2.63 -5.60
CA TYR A 115 -10.99 -2.53 -5.08
C TYR A 115 -10.26 -3.88 -4.93
N ASP A 116 -10.99 -4.99 -4.99
CA ASP A 116 -10.46 -6.36 -4.95
C ASP A 116 -9.99 -6.88 -6.32
N CYS A 117 -10.17 -6.08 -7.39
CA CYS A 117 -9.72 -6.44 -8.74
C CYS A 117 -8.19 -6.67 -8.78
N PRO A 118 -7.71 -7.85 -9.21
CA PRO A 118 -6.29 -8.12 -9.33
C PRO A 118 -5.59 -7.14 -10.28
N GLY A 119 -4.42 -6.63 -9.87
CA GLY A 119 -3.65 -5.66 -10.64
C GLY A 119 -4.04 -4.20 -10.41
N LEU A 120 -5.21 -3.93 -9.81
CA LEU A 120 -5.67 -2.56 -9.55
C LEU A 120 -4.71 -1.80 -8.62
N ARG A 121 -4.15 -2.48 -7.61
CA ARG A 121 -3.11 -1.92 -6.75
C ARG A 121 -1.93 -1.37 -7.57
N SER A 122 -1.45 -2.15 -8.54
CA SER A 122 -0.32 -1.75 -9.39
C SER A 122 -0.66 -0.56 -10.27
N VAL A 123 -1.88 -0.51 -10.81
CA VAL A 123 -2.41 0.64 -11.57
C VAL A 123 -2.39 1.90 -10.70
N TYR A 124 -2.96 1.84 -9.50
CA TYR A 124 -2.98 2.99 -8.57
C TYR A 124 -1.57 3.43 -8.16
N MET A 125 -0.66 2.50 -7.89
CA MET A 125 0.73 2.83 -7.53
C MET A 125 1.50 3.44 -8.71
N SER A 126 1.19 3.04 -9.95
CA SER A 126 1.73 3.65 -11.17
C SER A 126 1.25 5.10 -11.31
N ILE A 127 -0.07 5.31 -11.25
CA ILE A 127 -0.68 6.65 -11.32
C ILE A 127 -0.12 7.55 -10.21
N PHE A 128 0.00 7.01 -8.99
CA PHE A 128 0.61 7.72 -7.87
C PHE A 128 2.03 8.19 -8.18
N SER A 129 2.87 7.33 -8.76
CA SER A 129 4.28 7.67 -9.02
C SER A 129 4.40 8.87 -9.96
N ASP A 130 3.58 8.88 -11.01
CA ASP A 130 3.52 9.97 -11.98
C ASP A 130 2.88 11.23 -11.41
N GLN A 131 1.81 11.09 -10.62
CA GLN A 131 1.16 12.20 -9.93
C GLN A 131 2.09 12.85 -8.90
N PHE A 132 2.85 12.07 -8.16
CA PHE A 132 3.79 12.54 -7.15
C PHE A 132 4.93 13.35 -7.78
N ASP A 133 5.47 12.89 -8.92
CA ASP A 133 6.44 13.66 -9.69
C ASP A 133 5.83 14.99 -10.17
N LEU A 134 4.60 14.97 -10.70
CA LEU A 134 3.88 16.18 -11.11
C LEU A 134 3.70 17.17 -9.95
N ASP A 135 3.21 16.70 -8.80
CA ASP A 135 2.93 17.52 -7.62
C ASP A 135 4.21 18.14 -7.05
N SER A 136 5.31 17.37 -7.04
CA SER A 136 6.62 17.79 -6.53
C SER A 136 7.26 18.95 -7.33
N ARG A 137 6.84 19.14 -8.59
CA ARG A 137 7.33 20.21 -9.47
C ARG A 137 6.59 21.54 -9.28
N THR A 138 5.56 21.58 -8.44
CA THR A 138 4.74 22.77 -8.21
C THR A 138 5.29 23.64 -7.08
N LYS A 139 5.07 24.96 -7.16
CA LYS A 139 5.42 25.89 -6.06
C LYS A 139 4.56 25.70 -4.81
N THR A 140 3.45 24.99 -4.93
CA THR A 140 2.51 24.72 -3.83
C THR A 140 2.79 23.38 -3.15
N LEU A 141 3.55 22.46 -3.74
CA LEU A 141 3.71 21.09 -3.21
C LEU A 141 2.36 20.52 -2.73
N ASP A 142 1.32 20.75 -3.53
CA ASP A 142 -0.04 20.36 -3.17
C ASP A 142 -0.21 18.88 -3.53
N TYR A 143 0.26 18.02 -2.63
CA TYR A 143 0.19 16.57 -2.79
C TYR A 143 -1.24 16.00 -2.65
N LYS A 144 -2.29 16.80 -2.87
CA LYS A 144 -3.69 16.40 -2.66
C LYS A 144 -4.03 15.12 -3.43
N GLU A 145 -3.74 15.08 -4.73
CA GLU A 145 -4.05 13.91 -5.55
C GLU A 145 -3.14 12.73 -5.22
N SER A 146 -1.84 12.98 -5.00
CA SER A 146 -0.91 11.96 -4.50
C SER A 146 -1.39 11.31 -3.19
N LEU A 147 -1.90 12.13 -2.25
CA LEU A 147 -2.47 11.68 -0.99
C LEU A 147 -3.74 10.87 -1.20
N ARG A 148 -4.65 11.35 -2.05
CA ARG A 148 -5.88 10.62 -2.41
C ARG A 148 -5.53 9.21 -2.88
N LEU A 149 -4.61 9.09 -3.84
CA LEU A 149 -4.17 7.82 -4.41
C LEU A 149 -3.55 6.88 -3.36
N LEU A 150 -2.64 7.39 -2.51
CA LEU A 150 -2.02 6.57 -1.46
C LEU A 150 -3.02 6.11 -0.39
N LEU A 151 -3.96 6.98 0.00
CA LEU A 151 -5.01 6.63 0.94
C LEU A 151 -5.95 5.59 0.33
N THR A 152 -6.31 5.71 -0.95
CA THR A 152 -7.06 4.67 -1.68
C THR A 152 -6.33 3.34 -1.63
N VAL A 153 -5.03 3.32 -1.95
CA VAL A 153 -4.22 2.08 -1.90
C VAL A 153 -4.21 1.50 -0.48
N TYR A 154 -3.85 2.30 0.52
CA TYR A 154 -3.61 1.81 1.87
C TYR A 154 -4.88 1.34 2.60
N TYR A 155 -5.95 2.14 2.50
CA TYR A 155 -7.16 1.94 3.29
C TYR A 155 -8.26 1.16 2.56
N PHE A 156 -8.26 1.13 1.23
CA PHE A 156 -9.29 0.45 0.45
C PHE A 156 -8.72 -0.78 -0.27
N ILE A 157 -7.67 -0.62 -1.07
CA ILE A 157 -7.15 -1.71 -1.91
C ILE A 157 -6.39 -2.75 -1.07
N ASP A 158 -5.42 -2.34 -0.24
CA ASP A 158 -4.57 -3.24 0.53
C ASP A 158 -5.35 -4.10 1.56
N GLN A 159 -6.60 -3.73 1.85
CA GLN A 159 -7.50 -4.46 2.75
C GLN A 159 -8.23 -5.62 2.09
N VAL A 160 -8.45 -5.55 0.78
CA VAL A 160 -9.22 -6.54 0.01
C VAL A 160 -8.43 -7.21 -1.11
N ALA A 161 -7.23 -6.69 -1.41
CA ALA A 161 -6.36 -7.22 -2.45
C ALA A 161 -6.05 -8.71 -2.22
N CYS A 162 -6.23 -9.49 -3.29
CA CYS A 162 -5.96 -10.91 -3.31
C CYS A 162 -5.16 -11.27 -4.59
N PRO A 163 -3.89 -11.68 -4.47
CA PRO A 163 -3.16 -11.97 -3.23
C PRO A 163 -2.92 -10.74 -2.32
N ALA A 164 -2.79 -10.99 -1.01
CA ALA A 164 -2.50 -9.93 -0.05
C ALA A 164 -1.15 -9.25 -0.37
N PRO A 165 -1.06 -7.91 -0.28
CA PRO A 165 0.19 -7.18 -0.50
C PRO A 165 1.26 -7.59 0.51
N SER A 166 2.51 -7.66 0.06
CA SER A 166 3.64 -8.01 0.92
C SER A 166 4.00 -6.90 1.91
N PRO A 167 4.74 -7.19 3.00
CA PRO A 167 5.21 -6.15 3.93
C PRO A 167 6.00 -5.04 3.22
N GLU A 168 6.85 -5.36 2.24
CA GLU A 168 7.61 -4.41 1.43
C GLU A 168 6.69 -3.45 0.67
N GLU A 169 5.64 -3.98 0.06
CA GLU A 169 4.66 -3.21 -0.69
C GLU A 169 3.91 -2.22 0.21
N ARG A 170 3.55 -2.63 1.43
CA ARG A 170 2.89 -1.78 2.44
C ARG A 170 3.83 -0.72 3.01
N ILE A 171 5.08 -1.11 3.28
CA ILE A 171 6.16 -0.20 3.74
C ILE A 171 6.35 0.94 2.74
N LYS A 172 6.40 0.65 1.44
CA LYS A 172 6.53 1.68 0.39
C LYS A 172 5.41 2.73 0.46
N VAL A 173 4.15 2.30 0.58
CA VAL A 173 2.99 3.20 0.67
C VAL A 173 3.07 4.06 1.93
N LEU A 174 3.40 3.44 3.08
CA LEU A 174 3.55 4.13 4.36
C LEU A 174 4.66 5.17 4.34
N TYR A 175 5.80 4.87 3.71
CA TYR A 175 6.88 5.84 3.54
C TYR A 175 6.42 7.09 2.80
N PHE A 176 5.73 6.94 1.68
CA PHE A 176 5.25 8.11 0.93
C PHE A 176 4.20 8.90 1.71
N LEU A 177 3.27 8.24 2.41
CA LEU A 177 2.33 8.91 3.31
C LEU A 177 3.06 9.72 4.40
N ILE A 178 4.09 9.14 5.02
CA ILE A 178 4.90 9.80 6.05
C ILE A 178 5.70 10.97 5.44
N VAL A 179 6.31 10.79 4.27
CA VAL A 179 7.09 11.84 3.60
C VAL A 179 6.20 13.04 3.26
N ILE A 180 5.04 12.78 2.63
CA ILE A 180 4.10 13.85 2.30
C ILE A 180 3.63 14.56 3.56
N ALA A 181 3.18 13.83 4.59
CA ALA A 181 2.70 14.44 5.83
C ALA A 181 3.81 15.17 6.62
N SER A 182 5.06 14.75 6.49
CA SER A 182 6.22 15.41 7.10
C SER A 182 6.62 16.70 6.36
N SER A 183 6.06 16.97 5.17
CA SER A 183 6.33 18.20 4.43
C SER A 183 5.94 19.42 5.26
N THR A 184 6.91 20.29 5.52
CA THR A 184 6.74 21.54 6.28
C THR A 184 6.52 22.73 5.38
N LYS A 185 5.90 23.79 5.91
CA LYS A 185 5.95 25.11 5.27
C LYS A 185 7.42 25.47 5.09
N ASP A 186 7.90 25.43 3.86
CA ASP A 186 9.17 26.01 3.42
C ASP A 186 8.83 27.41 2.89
N SER A 187 9.65 28.42 3.15
CA SER A 187 9.42 29.77 2.64
C SER A 187 9.34 29.82 1.10
N ARG A 188 9.90 28.82 0.43
CA ARG A 188 9.86 28.64 -1.04
C ARG A 188 8.62 27.91 -1.53
N PHE A 189 7.89 27.20 -0.68
CA PHE A 189 6.78 26.31 -1.07
C PHE A 189 5.55 26.40 -0.16
N LYS A 190 4.36 26.52 -0.75
CA LYS A 190 3.09 26.67 0.00
C LYS A 190 2.36 25.35 0.24
N VAL A 191 2.76 24.59 1.26
CA VAL A 191 2.06 23.33 1.67
C VAL A 191 0.58 23.58 1.97
N SER A 192 -0.31 22.76 1.38
CA SER A 192 -1.76 22.87 1.53
C SER A 192 -2.24 22.47 2.94
N ASN A 193 -3.39 23.02 3.36
CA ASN A 193 -3.94 22.76 4.70
C ASN A 193 -4.23 21.28 4.95
N ILE A 194 -4.62 20.53 3.92
CA ILE A 194 -4.91 19.11 4.05
C ILE A 194 -3.67 18.30 4.46
N VAL A 195 -2.49 18.64 3.90
CA VAL A 195 -1.21 18.03 4.27
C VAL A 195 -0.85 18.39 5.72
N LEU A 196 -1.11 19.63 6.15
CA LEU A 196 -0.83 20.08 7.51
C LEU A 196 -1.69 19.37 8.56
N THR A 197 -2.99 19.18 8.30
CA THR A 197 -3.87 18.45 9.22
C THR A 197 -3.53 16.96 9.29
N MET A 198 -3.08 16.37 8.17
CA MET A 198 -2.66 14.97 8.07
C MET A 198 -1.55 14.55 9.03
N ARG A 199 -0.78 15.51 9.54
CA ARG A 199 0.31 15.27 10.51
C ARG A 199 -0.11 14.49 11.75
N LYS A 200 -1.37 14.61 12.18
CA LYS A 200 -1.91 13.84 13.31
C LYS A 200 -1.82 12.32 13.10
N PHE A 201 -1.69 11.85 11.85
CA PHE A 201 -1.67 10.42 11.50
C PHE A 201 -0.28 9.88 11.21
N ILE A 202 0.74 10.75 11.13
CA ILE A 202 2.15 10.33 10.98
C ILE A 202 2.51 9.31 12.05
N TYR A 203 2.03 9.54 13.28
CA TYR A 203 2.24 8.63 14.39
C TYR A 203 1.74 7.22 14.09
N HIS A 204 0.48 7.11 13.63
CA HIS A 204 -0.15 5.82 13.31
C HIS A 204 0.58 5.11 12.17
N TRP A 205 0.95 5.84 11.11
CA TRP A 205 1.69 5.25 9.99
C TRP A 205 3.10 4.82 10.36
N ARG A 206 3.81 5.56 11.21
CA ARG A 206 5.14 5.16 11.68
C ARG A 206 5.10 3.92 12.55
N LEU A 207 4.07 3.79 13.38
CA LEU A 207 3.85 2.56 14.16
C LEU A 207 3.63 1.36 13.22
N GLN A 208 2.84 1.52 12.16
CA GLN A 208 2.68 0.50 11.14
C GLN A 208 3.97 0.21 10.38
N LEU A 209 4.75 1.25 10.05
CA LEU A 209 6.03 1.12 9.35
C LEU A 209 7.00 0.26 10.17
N ALA A 210 7.11 0.51 11.47
CA ALA A 210 7.91 -0.30 12.37
C ALA A 210 7.41 -1.75 12.39
N HIS A 211 6.10 -1.96 12.56
CA HIS A 211 5.50 -3.30 12.57
C HIS A 211 5.77 -4.09 11.29
N TYR A 212 5.50 -3.51 10.12
CA TYR A 212 5.77 -4.18 8.84
C TYR A 212 7.26 -4.41 8.61
N SER A 213 8.14 -3.56 9.16
CA SER A 213 9.59 -3.78 9.06
C SER A 213 10.07 -4.95 9.92
N GLU A 214 9.48 -5.14 11.10
CA GLU A 214 9.69 -6.32 11.93
C GLU A 214 9.11 -7.58 11.26
N GLN A 215 7.99 -7.45 10.55
CA GLN A 215 7.46 -8.55 9.73
C GLN A 215 8.37 -8.88 8.54
N LEU A 216 8.98 -7.86 7.92
CA LEU A 216 9.81 -8.04 6.74
C LEU A 216 11.15 -8.70 7.06
N GLY A 217 11.83 -8.27 8.13
CA GLY A 217 13.19 -8.69 8.44
C GLY A 217 13.32 -9.52 9.72
N GLY A 218 12.25 -9.61 10.51
CA GLY A 218 12.36 -9.95 11.92
C GLY A 218 12.72 -8.74 12.80
N PRO A 219 12.43 -8.80 14.11
CA PRO A 219 12.51 -7.64 15.02
C PRO A 219 13.93 -7.15 15.33
N ASN A 220 14.94 -7.93 14.98
CA ASN A 220 16.36 -7.65 15.29
C ASN A 220 17.16 -7.19 14.07
N THR A 221 16.52 -7.00 12.91
CA THR A 221 17.22 -6.46 11.74
C THR A 221 17.55 -4.98 11.92
N LYS A 222 18.61 -4.53 11.24
CA LYS A 222 19.02 -3.12 11.23
C LYS A 222 17.86 -2.19 10.86
N ILE A 223 17.04 -2.58 9.87
CA ILE A 223 15.92 -1.77 9.40
C ILE A 223 14.76 -1.71 10.41
N ALA A 224 14.42 -2.83 11.04
CA ALA A 224 13.39 -2.89 12.08
C ALA A 224 13.80 -2.08 13.32
N ILE A 225 15.06 -2.25 13.77
CA ILE A 225 15.63 -1.46 14.87
C ILE A 225 15.62 0.02 14.52
N PHE A 226 16.06 0.39 13.31
CA PHE A 226 16.06 1.79 12.87
C PHE A 226 14.66 2.40 12.93
N HIS A 227 13.64 1.77 12.34
CA HIS A 227 12.28 2.31 12.37
C HIS A 227 11.69 2.41 13.76
N ARG A 228 11.89 1.40 14.60
CA ARG A 228 11.43 1.41 15.99
C ARG A 228 12.12 2.51 16.81
N SER A 229 13.44 2.64 16.69
CA SER A 229 14.23 3.65 17.41
C SER A 229 13.94 5.07 16.93
N ALA A 230 13.83 5.29 15.61
CA ALA A 230 13.46 6.58 15.04
C ALA A 230 12.06 7.01 15.49
N PHE A 231 11.12 6.06 15.53
CA PHE A 231 9.78 6.30 16.06
C PHE A 231 9.79 6.67 17.54
N LYS A 232 10.54 5.95 18.37
CA LYS A 232 10.66 6.24 19.82
C LYS A 232 11.27 7.62 20.08
N LYS A 233 12.31 8.00 19.33
CA LYS A 233 12.94 9.32 19.46
C LYS A 233 11.97 10.46 19.13
N ASP A 234 11.20 10.33 18.06
CA ASP A 234 10.25 11.37 17.66
C ASP A 234 9.08 11.49 18.64
N LEU A 235 8.69 10.38 19.29
CA LEU A 235 7.76 10.35 20.41
C LEU A 235 8.27 11.13 21.63
N GLU A 236 9.48 10.82 22.08
CA GLU A 236 10.11 11.46 23.25
C GLU A 236 10.28 12.97 23.05
N ALA A 237 10.52 13.40 21.81
CA ALA A 237 10.74 14.80 21.50
C ALA A 237 9.44 15.62 21.37
N GLY A 238 8.26 15.00 21.48
CA GLY A 238 6.96 15.69 21.52
C GLY A 238 6.59 16.45 20.24
N TYR A 239 7.29 16.21 19.13
CA TYR A 239 7.13 16.99 17.90
C TYR A 239 5.87 16.65 17.09
N ILE A 240 5.16 15.57 17.44
CA ILE A 240 4.03 15.06 16.66
C ILE A 240 2.81 14.91 17.57
N PRO A 241 1.66 15.52 17.23
CA PRO A 241 0.43 15.34 17.99
C PRO A 241 -0.01 13.87 17.96
N VAL A 242 -0.19 13.27 19.14
CA VAL A 242 -0.69 11.89 19.28
C VAL A 242 -2.14 11.94 19.77
N SER A 243 -3.09 11.53 18.92
CA SER A 243 -4.47 11.35 19.36
C SER A 243 -4.62 10.00 20.05
N LYS A 244 -5.14 10.00 21.29
CA LYS A 244 -5.46 8.79 22.06
C LYS A 244 -6.91 8.31 21.85
N ASP A 245 -7.76 9.17 21.29
CA ASP A 245 -9.17 8.91 21.05
C ASP A 245 -9.38 8.28 19.67
N LYS A 246 -9.91 7.05 19.67
CA LYS A 246 -10.22 6.26 18.48
C LYS A 246 -11.30 6.88 17.61
N ASP A 247 -12.36 7.37 18.23
CA ASP A 247 -13.53 7.88 17.51
C ASP A 247 -13.20 9.24 16.91
N ALA A 248 -12.41 10.05 17.62
CA ALA A 248 -11.84 11.27 17.09
C ALA A 248 -10.93 11.02 15.88
N LEU A 249 -10.12 9.94 15.89
CA LEU A 249 -9.29 9.55 14.75
C LEU A 249 -10.13 9.10 13.56
N VAL A 250 -11.13 8.26 13.77
CA VAL A 250 -12.05 7.83 12.69
C VAL A 250 -12.72 9.05 12.07
N LYS A 251 -13.20 9.97 12.90
CA LYS A 251 -13.84 11.22 12.45
C LYS A 251 -12.89 12.13 11.69
N ASP A 252 -11.67 12.34 12.19
CA ASP A 252 -10.66 13.17 11.52
C ASP A 252 -10.26 12.54 10.16
N LEU A 253 -10.09 11.22 10.09
CA LEU A 253 -9.76 10.52 8.84
C LEU A 253 -10.90 10.63 7.81
N ASN A 254 -12.13 10.36 8.23
CA ASN A 254 -13.30 10.48 7.36
C ASN A 254 -13.55 11.94 6.93
N GLY A 255 -13.21 12.91 7.78
CA GLY A 255 -13.18 14.32 7.40
C GLY A 255 -12.22 14.59 6.23
N TRP A 256 -11.08 13.92 6.17
CA TRP A 256 -10.15 14.03 5.03
C TRP A 256 -10.58 13.23 3.82
N PHE A 257 -11.15 12.04 4.03
CA PHE A 257 -11.67 11.25 2.92
C PHE A 257 -12.73 12.05 2.17
N LYS A 258 -13.63 12.71 2.89
CA LYS A 258 -14.58 13.67 2.30
C LYS A 258 -13.91 14.82 1.54
N LEU A 259 -12.84 15.41 2.05
CA LEU A 259 -12.10 16.50 1.36
C LEU A 259 -11.32 16.03 0.13
N LEU A 260 -11.07 14.73 0.03
CA LEU A 260 -10.37 14.06 -1.06
C LEU A 260 -11.32 13.30 -1.98
N ASP A 261 -12.64 13.49 -1.83
CA ASP A 261 -13.66 12.78 -2.61
C ASP A 261 -13.49 11.25 -2.55
N LEU A 262 -13.17 10.73 -1.36
CA LEU A 262 -13.10 9.31 -1.03
C LEU A 262 -14.29 8.90 -0.18
N ASP A 263 -14.69 7.63 -0.33
CA ASP A 263 -15.74 7.02 0.48
C ASP A 263 -15.37 7.04 1.97
N GLU A 264 -16.37 7.09 2.85
CA GLU A 264 -16.11 6.94 4.29
C GLU A 264 -15.64 5.52 4.62
N ILE A 265 -14.74 5.43 5.59
CA ILE A 265 -14.20 4.18 6.09
C ILE A 265 -14.75 3.87 7.49
N THR A 266 -15.04 2.60 7.71
CA THR A 266 -15.48 2.11 9.03
C THR A 266 -14.32 2.07 10.02
N SER A 267 -14.63 2.18 11.31
CA SER A 267 -13.65 1.99 12.38
C SER A 267 -12.94 0.64 12.26
N GLU A 268 -13.65 -0.42 11.89
CA GLU A 268 -13.07 -1.75 11.69
C GLU A 268 -12.00 -1.76 10.59
N GLN A 269 -12.27 -1.16 9.43
CA GLN A 269 -11.29 -1.09 8.34
C GLN A 269 -10.05 -0.28 8.75
N ILE A 270 -10.22 0.84 9.48
CA ILE A 270 -9.08 1.59 10.04
C ILE A 270 -8.29 0.68 10.99
N PHE A 271 -8.93 -0.01 11.92
CA PHE A 271 -8.21 -0.81 12.93
C PHE A 271 -7.61 -2.11 12.39
N ARG A 272 -8.13 -2.66 11.29
CA ARG A 272 -7.46 -3.74 10.54
C ARG A 272 -6.13 -3.27 9.97
N THR A 273 -6.06 -2.03 9.45
CA THR A 273 -4.80 -1.41 9.02
C THR A 273 -3.90 -1.02 10.19
N GLN A 274 -4.47 -0.86 11.39
CA GLN A 274 -3.79 -0.41 12.61
C GLN A 274 -3.68 -1.50 13.67
N ARG A 275 -3.46 -2.76 13.26
CA ARG A 275 -3.43 -3.96 14.14
C ARG A 275 -2.58 -3.80 15.42
N SER A 276 -1.69 -2.82 15.42
CA SER A 276 -0.84 -2.34 16.52
C SER A 276 -1.53 -1.51 17.62
N TYR A 277 -2.86 -1.34 17.69
CA TYR A 277 -3.47 -0.58 18.81
C TYR A 277 -3.17 -1.21 20.20
N ARG A 278 -2.82 -2.51 20.25
CA ARG A 278 -2.29 -3.16 21.46
C ARG A 278 -0.88 -2.68 21.81
N ILE A 279 0.02 -2.62 20.82
CA ILE A 279 1.38 -2.08 20.92
C ILE A 279 1.34 -0.57 21.25
N TYR A 280 0.37 0.17 20.70
CA TYR A 280 0.11 1.58 20.99
C TYR A 280 -0.14 1.83 22.48
N ARG A 281 -0.92 0.95 23.14
CA ARG A 281 -1.17 1.05 24.58
C ARG A 281 0.09 0.74 25.39
N GLU A 282 0.86 -0.27 25.00
CA GLU A 282 2.09 -0.68 25.69
C GLU A 282 3.25 0.33 25.55
N ILE A 283 3.29 1.11 24.47
CA ILE A 283 4.33 2.15 24.26
C ILE A 283 4.00 3.46 24.99
N ILE A 284 2.71 3.73 25.25
CA ILE A 284 2.22 5.00 25.83
C ILE A 284 1.90 4.87 27.33
N SER A 285 1.78 3.64 27.86
CA SER A 285 1.67 3.33 29.30
C SER A 285 3.05 3.28 29.95
#